data_AF-A0A357AL65-F1
#
_entry.id   AF-A0A357AL65-F1
#
_cell.length_a   1.000
_cell.length_b   1.000
_cell.length_c   1.000
_cell.angle_alpha   90.00
_cell.angle_beta   90.00
_cell.angle_gamma   90.00
#
_symmetry.space_group_name_H-M   'P 1'
#
loop_
_entity.id
_entity.type
_entity.pdbx_description
1 polymer ?
#
loop_
_entity_poly.entity_id
_entity_poly.type
_entity_poly.pdbx_seq_one_letter_code
_entity_poly.pdbx_strand_id
1 'polypeptide(L)'
;MDWWNELTQLQRFFAMAAIPATAIMLIQFLLLILGFSHDDGDLDFDGDTELQDAFDSDLDDLSDGSDGGLHESADALRLFSLRSIIAFLSVGGWMGVAAAGWNLSMPIVFLLAITAGWLALYFVA
;
A
#
# COMPACT_ATOMS: atom_id res chain seq x y z
N MET A 1 -11.94 25.61 0.16
CA MET A 1 -11.18 24.37 0.47
C MET A 1 -11.15 23.55 -0.81
N ASP A 2 -10.57 24.12 -1.87
CA ASP A 2 -10.70 23.62 -3.25
C ASP A 2 -9.35 23.12 -3.79
N TRP A 3 -8.48 22.67 -2.88
CA TRP A 3 -7.16 22.13 -3.23
C TRP A 3 -7.28 20.98 -4.24
N TRP A 4 -8.31 20.14 -4.10
CA TRP A 4 -8.60 19.06 -5.05
C TRP A 4 -8.96 19.60 -6.44
N ASN A 5 -9.64 20.75 -6.50
CA ASN A 5 -10.03 21.38 -7.76
C ASN A 5 -8.86 22.09 -8.46
N GLU A 6 -7.85 22.52 -7.70
CA GLU A 6 -6.62 23.17 -8.20
C GLU A 6 -5.61 22.17 -8.79
N LEU A 7 -5.72 20.89 -8.43
CA LEU A 7 -4.84 19.84 -8.94
C LEU A 7 -5.13 19.50 -10.41
N THR A 8 -4.06 19.32 -11.16
CA THR A 8 -4.12 18.79 -12.53
C THR A 8 -4.71 17.37 -12.54
N GLN A 9 -5.27 16.95 -13.68
CA GLN A 9 -5.87 15.63 -13.83
C GLN A 9 -4.88 14.49 -13.51
N LEU A 10 -3.60 14.68 -13.83
CA LEU A 10 -2.53 13.73 -13.51
C LEU A 10 -2.27 13.64 -12.00
N GLN A 11 -2.26 14.77 -11.29
CA GLN A 11 -2.10 14.78 -9.84
C GLN A 11 -3.25 14.09 -9.12
N ARG A 12 -4.50 14.30 -9.57
CA ARG A 12 -5.66 13.61 -8.99
C ARG A 12 -5.57 12.10 -9.16
N PHE A 13 -5.08 11.63 -10.31
CA PHE A 13 -4.86 10.21 -10.56
C PHE A 13 -3.84 9.61 -9.57
N PHE A 14 -2.68 10.25 -9.41
CA PHE A 14 -1.68 9.80 -8.43
C PHE A 14 -2.17 9.91 -6.98
N ALA A 15 -2.89 10.98 -6.65
CA ALA A 15 -3.44 11.18 -5.31
C ALA A 15 -4.50 10.13 -4.96
N MET A 16 -5.35 9.73 -5.91
CA MET A 16 -6.36 8.71 -5.70
C MET A 16 -5.75 7.33 -5.38
N ALA A 17 -4.55 7.05 -5.87
CA ALA A 17 -3.78 5.85 -5.52
C ALA A 17 -2.98 6.00 -4.22
N ALA A 18 -2.38 7.17 -3.98
CA ALA A 18 -1.57 7.44 -2.79
C ALA A 18 -2.40 7.45 -1.50
N ILE A 19 -3.56 8.11 -1.53
CA ILE A 19 -4.42 8.30 -0.35
C ILE A 19 -4.78 6.97 0.33
N PRO A 20 -5.37 5.95 -0.34
CA PRO A 20 -5.71 4.69 0.31
C PRO A 20 -4.47 3.96 0.84
N ALA A 21 -3.36 3.96 0.10
CA ALA A 21 -2.10 3.35 0.55
C ALA A 21 -1.56 4.00 1.83
N THR A 22 -1.63 5.33 1.90
CA THR A 22 -1.18 6.09 3.07
C THR A 22 -2.11 5.95 4.26
N ALA A 23 -3.42 5.82 4.01
CA ALA A 23 -4.41 5.57 5.05
C ALA A 23 -4.13 4.25 5.75
N ILE A 24 -3.82 3.18 4.99
CA ILE A 24 -3.46 1.87 5.55
C ILE A 24 -2.20 1.97 6.41
N MET A 25 -1.12 2.58 5.89
CA MET A 25 0.12 2.77 6.67
C MET A 25 -0.09 3.60 7.94
N LEU A 26 -0.91 4.66 7.88
CA LEU A 26 -1.20 5.50 9.04
C LEU A 26 -2.02 4.76 10.08
N ILE A 27 -3.02 3.98 9.67
CA ILE A 27 -3.80 3.15 10.59
C ILE A 27 -2.87 2.16 11.29
N GLN A 28 -2.03 1.44 10.55
CA GLN A 28 -1.03 0.53 11.10
C GLN A 28 -0.08 1.25 12.07
N PHE A 29 0.48 2.39 11.68
CA PHE A 29 1.37 3.18 12.54
C PHE A 29 0.68 3.67 13.83
N LEU A 30 -0.59 4.06 13.74
CA LEU A 30 -1.39 4.43 14.91
C LEU A 30 -1.64 3.23 15.82
N LEU A 31 -1.94 2.06 15.27
CA LEU A 31 -2.09 0.81 16.04
C LEU A 31 -0.76 0.42 16.73
N LEU A 32 0.39 0.71 16.12
CA LEU A 32 1.72 0.45 16.69
C LEU A 32 1.93 1.28 17.94
N ILE A 33 1.65 2.58 17.81
CA ILE A 33 1.79 3.54 18.91
C ILE A 33 0.82 3.23 20.05
N LEU A 34 -0.40 2.78 19.73
CA LEU A 34 -1.43 2.46 20.71
C LEU A 34 -1.20 1.10 21.41
N GLY A 35 -0.17 0.34 21.03
CA GLY A 35 0.19 -0.90 21.71
C GLY A 35 -0.79 -2.06 21.46
N PHE A 36 -1.58 -2.00 20.39
CA PHE A 36 -2.41 -3.12 19.94
C PHE A 36 -1.62 -4.21 19.19
N SER A 37 -0.29 -4.07 19.08
CA SER A 37 0.62 -5.13 18.66
C SER A 37 0.75 -6.15 19.81
N HIS A 38 -0.11 -7.17 19.82
CA HIS A 38 0.06 -8.31 20.71
C HIS A 38 1.22 -9.16 20.20
N ASP A 39 2.34 -9.12 20.94
CA ASP A 39 3.59 -9.87 20.78
C ASP A 39 4.37 -9.64 19.46
N ASP A 40 5.66 -9.33 19.62
CA ASP A 40 6.66 -9.16 18.56
C ASP A 40 6.39 -8.08 17.52
N GLY A 41 6.49 -6.80 17.94
CA GLY A 41 7.38 -5.77 17.37
C GLY A 41 7.24 -5.32 15.91
N ASP A 42 6.58 -6.11 15.10
CA ASP A 42 6.32 -5.96 13.70
C ASP A 42 4.80 -6.03 13.61
N LEU A 43 4.14 -4.88 13.42
CA LEU A 43 2.79 -4.89 12.83
C LEU A 43 2.87 -5.31 11.37
N ASP A 44 3.63 -6.34 11.07
CA ASP A 44 3.57 -7.01 9.81
C ASP A 44 2.15 -7.55 9.72
N PHE A 45 1.52 -7.36 8.57
CA PHE A 45 0.21 -7.94 8.25
C PHE A 45 0.26 -9.49 8.23
N ASP A 46 1.20 -10.10 8.97
CA ASP A 46 1.59 -11.51 9.00
C ASP A 46 0.96 -12.28 10.16
N GLY A 47 0.28 -11.60 11.09
CA GLY A 47 -0.38 -12.23 12.23
C GLY A 47 -1.78 -11.67 12.44
N ASP A 48 -2.78 -12.46 12.03
CA ASP A 48 -4.10 -12.50 12.66
C ASP A 48 -4.85 -11.15 12.78
N THR A 49 -4.71 -10.28 11.78
CA THR A 49 -5.42 -9.00 11.76
C THR A 49 -6.69 -9.13 10.90
N GLU A 50 -7.85 -9.05 11.55
CA GLU A 50 -9.23 -9.07 11.00
C GLU A 50 -9.46 -8.19 9.75
N LEU A 51 -8.52 -7.31 9.40
CA LEU A 51 -8.55 -6.45 8.21
C LEU A 51 -8.03 -7.13 6.93
N GLN A 52 -7.10 -8.08 7.02
CA GLN A 52 -6.65 -8.88 5.87
C GLN A 52 -7.73 -9.89 5.47
N ASP A 53 -8.34 -10.50 6.49
CA ASP A 53 -9.45 -11.46 6.36
C ASP A 53 -10.70 -10.79 5.76
N ALA A 54 -10.92 -9.49 6.01
CA ALA A 54 -11.99 -8.73 5.35
C ALA A 54 -11.80 -8.53 3.83
N PHE A 55 -10.57 -8.65 3.31
CA PHE A 55 -10.29 -8.58 1.87
C PHE A 55 -10.18 -9.96 1.21
N ASP A 56 -9.76 -11.00 1.94
CA ASP A 56 -9.69 -12.39 1.42
C ASP A 56 -11.03 -13.14 1.57
N SER A 57 -11.86 -12.81 2.57
CA SER A 57 -13.19 -13.40 2.79
C SER A 57 -14.15 -13.19 1.62
N ASP A 58 -13.97 -12.15 0.80
CA ASP A 58 -14.79 -11.89 -0.38
C ASP A 58 -14.31 -12.69 -1.61
N LEU A 59 -13.16 -13.38 -1.50
CA LEU A 59 -12.56 -14.25 -2.51
C LEU A 59 -12.62 -15.73 -2.13
N ASP A 60 -12.67 -16.06 -0.83
CA ASP A 60 -12.68 -17.43 -0.32
C ASP A 60 -14.03 -18.15 -0.42
N ASP A 61 -15.15 -17.45 -0.65
CA ASP A 61 -16.46 -18.08 -0.96
C ASP A 61 -16.46 -18.80 -2.34
N LEU A 62 -15.33 -18.81 -3.05
CA LEU A 62 -15.12 -19.56 -4.29
C LEU A 62 -14.16 -20.75 -4.15
N SER A 63 -13.56 -20.99 -2.98
CA SER A 63 -12.53 -22.03 -2.78
C SER A 63 -12.80 -22.94 -1.59
N ASP A 64 -14.01 -23.52 -1.53
CA ASP A 64 -14.28 -24.66 -0.65
C ASP A 64 -13.54 -25.91 -1.16
N GLY A 65 -12.47 -26.28 -0.45
CA GLY A 65 -11.95 -27.65 -0.48
C GLY A 65 -10.43 -27.80 -0.49
N SER A 66 -9.89 -28.14 0.69
CA SER A 66 -8.72 -29.02 0.87
C SER A 66 -7.35 -28.51 0.37
N ASP A 67 -6.48 -28.03 1.28
CA ASP A 67 -5.17 -28.64 1.61
C ASP A 67 -4.32 -27.68 2.49
N GLY A 68 -4.37 -27.85 3.82
CA GLY A 68 -3.87 -26.90 4.83
C GLY A 68 -2.34 -26.71 4.93
N GLY A 69 -1.56 -27.11 3.92
CA GLY A 69 -0.10 -26.93 3.89
C GLY A 69 0.44 -26.07 2.74
N LEU A 70 -0.37 -25.79 1.71
CA LEU A 70 0.03 -24.93 0.58
C LEU A 70 -0.51 -23.50 0.69
N HIS A 71 -1.53 -23.28 1.52
CA HIS A 71 -2.15 -21.96 1.71
C HIS A 71 -1.24 -21.00 2.49
N GLU A 72 -0.57 -21.47 3.54
CA GLU A 72 0.29 -20.64 4.40
C GLU A 72 1.47 -20.00 3.62
N SER A 73 2.05 -20.73 2.67
CA SER A 73 3.11 -20.20 1.80
C SER A 73 2.56 -19.23 0.74
N ALA A 74 1.34 -19.43 0.27
CA ALA A 74 0.70 -18.53 -0.69
C ALA A 74 0.32 -17.19 -0.02
N ASP A 75 -0.15 -17.24 1.23
CA ASP A 75 -0.49 -16.05 2.01
C ASP A 75 0.75 -15.26 2.38
N ALA A 76 1.82 -15.88 2.88
CA ALA A 76 3.08 -15.18 3.16
C ALA A 76 3.62 -14.42 1.93
N LEU A 77 3.52 -15.02 0.73
CA LEU A 77 3.91 -14.37 -0.53
C LEU A 77 2.97 -13.22 -0.91
N ARG A 78 1.65 -13.38 -0.68
CA ARG A 78 0.65 -12.32 -0.89
C ARG A 78 0.87 -11.16 0.07
N LEU A 79 1.11 -11.41 1.35
CA LEU A 79 1.36 -10.42 2.39
C LEU A 79 2.62 -9.61 2.13
N PHE A 80 3.72 -10.30 1.79
CA PHE A 80 4.95 -9.66 1.36
C PHE A 80 4.76 -8.77 0.12
N SER A 81 3.99 -9.25 -0.86
CA SER A 81 3.67 -8.50 -2.08
C SER A 81 2.78 -7.27 -1.79
N LEU A 82 1.73 -7.43 -0.98
CA LEU A 82 0.80 -6.36 -0.64
C LEU A 82 1.49 -5.27 0.18
N ARG A 83 2.34 -5.61 1.16
CA ARG A 83 3.15 -4.65 1.93
C ARG A 83 4.04 -3.83 1.00
N SER A 84 4.73 -4.51 0.10
CA SER A 84 5.60 -3.90 -0.92
C SER A 84 4.82 -2.97 -1.86
N ILE A 85 3.64 -3.39 -2.30
CA ILE A 85 2.75 -2.62 -3.20
C ILE A 85 2.22 -1.37 -2.51
N ILE A 86 1.76 -1.47 -1.26
CA ILE A 86 1.22 -0.34 -0.49
C ILE A 86 2.33 0.68 -0.23
N ALA A 87 3.53 0.23 0.16
CA ALA A 87 4.69 1.10 0.35
C ALA A 87 5.10 1.81 -0.96
N PHE A 88 5.18 1.07 -2.06
CA PHE A 88 5.47 1.60 -3.39
C PHE A 88 4.43 2.65 -3.83
N LEU A 89 3.15 2.35 -3.67
CA LEU A 89 2.05 3.20 -4.13
C LEU A 89 1.92 4.48 -3.28
N SER A 90 2.17 4.38 -1.98
CA SER A 90 2.23 5.53 -1.06
C SER A 90 3.35 6.50 -1.46
N VAL A 91 4.60 6.03 -1.49
CA VAL A 91 5.76 6.88 -1.76
C VAL A 91 5.80 7.35 -3.23
N GLY A 92 5.57 6.43 -4.17
CA GLY A 92 5.52 6.74 -5.60
C GLY A 92 4.35 7.65 -5.96
N GLY A 93 3.19 7.49 -5.30
CA GLY A 93 2.01 8.32 -5.50
C GLY A 93 2.22 9.76 -5.04
N TRP A 94 2.75 9.98 -3.83
CA TRP A 94 3.10 11.33 -3.36
C TRP A 94 4.22 11.98 -4.19
N MET A 95 5.23 11.20 -4.58
CA MET A 95 6.28 11.69 -5.48
C MET A 95 5.76 12.02 -6.87
N GLY A 96 4.79 11.26 -7.40
CA GLY A 96 4.09 11.57 -8.65
C GLY A 96 3.28 12.86 -8.58
N VAL A 97 2.57 13.11 -7.46
CA VAL A 97 1.84 14.36 -7.23
C VAL A 97 2.80 15.57 -7.19
N ALA A 98 3.94 15.43 -6.50
CA ALA A 98 4.95 16.47 -6.40
C ALA A 98 5.60 16.77 -7.76
N ALA A 99 6.01 15.74 -8.50
CA ALA A 99 6.62 15.88 -9.82
C ALA A 99 5.65 16.46 -10.86
N ALA A 100 4.37 16.11 -10.78
CA ALA A 100 3.33 16.69 -11.63
C ALA A 100 3.06 18.18 -11.31
N GLY A 101 3.34 18.62 -10.09
CA GLY A 101 3.24 20.03 -9.68
C GLY A 101 4.33 20.93 -10.29
N TRP A 102 5.45 20.36 -10.71
CA TRP A 102 6.55 21.10 -11.34
C TRP A 102 6.37 21.33 -12.85
N ASN A 103 5.20 21.00 -13.42
CA ASN A 103 4.91 21.12 -14.85
C ASN A 103 5.93 20.38 -15.75
N LEU A 104 6.51 19.27 -15.25
CA LEU A 104 7.40 18.42 -16.05
C LEU A 104 6.62 17.66 -17.12
N SER A 105 7.30 17.29 -18.21
CA SER A 105 6.71 16.47 -19.26
C SER A 105 6.20 15.15 -18.70
N MET A 106 5.00 14.76 -19.13
CA MET A 106 4.27 13.56 -18.69
C MET A 106 5.14 12.30 -18.49
N PRO A 107 6.06 11.91 -19.40
CA PRO A 107 6.88 10.71 -19.19
C PRO A 107 7.87 10.82 -18.02
N ILE A 108 8.38 12.02 -17.73
CA ILE A 108 9.36 12.21 -16.64
C ILE A 108 8.69 12.07 -15.28
N VAL A 109 7.43 12.52 -15.16
CA VAL A 109 6.64 12.36 -13.94
C VAL A 109 6.46 10.88 -13.60
N PHE A 110 6.13 10.05 -14.60
CA PHE A 110 6.00 8.61 -14.43
C PHE A 110 7.32 7.95 -14.04
N LEU A 111 8.43 8.30 -14.70
CA LEU A 111 9.74 7.75 -14.34
C LEU A 111 10.14 8.12 -12.91
N LEU A 112 9.97 9.37 -12.50
CA LEU A 112 10.26 9.79 -11.12
C LEU A 112 9.38 9.05 -10.10
N ALA A 113 8.08 8.94 -10.35
CA ALA A 113 7.16 8.21 -9.49
C ALA A 113 7.58 6.73 -9.34
N ILE A 114 7.93 6.08 -10.46
CA ILE A 114 8.39 4.68 -10.46
C ILE A 114 9.71 4.54 -9.70
N THR A 115 10.71 5.38 -10.00
CA THR A 115 12.01 5.30 -9.31
C THR A 115 11.91 5.54 -7.81
N ALA A 116 11.05 6.48 -7.39
CA ALA A 116 10.79 6.75 -5.99
C ALA A 116 10.04 5.61 -5.29
N GLY A 117 9.02 5.04 -5.94
CA GLY A 117 8.35 3.84 -5.43
C GLY A 117 9.31 2.66 -5.32
N TRP A 118 10.22 2.50 -6.29
CA TRP A 118 11.22 1.42 -6.28
C TRP A 118 12.21 1.57 -5.13
N LEU A 119 12.62 2.80 -4.80
CA LEU A 119 13.40 3.07 -3.60
C LEU A 119 12.63 2.71 -2.32
N ALA A 120 11.32 2.92 -2.27
CA ALA A 120 10.50 2.56 -1.10
C ALA A 120 10.50 1.04 -0.83
N LEU A 121 10.60 0.21 -1.87
CA LEU A 121 10.72 -1.24 -1.71
C LEU A 121 11.96 -1.63 -0.90
N TYR A 122 13.10 -0.96 -1.10
CA TYR A 122 14.32 -1.21 -0.33
C TYR A 122 14.26 -0.80 1.14
N PHE A 123 13.30 0.05 1.52
CA PHE A 123 13.11 0.45 2.93
C PHE A 123 12.13 -0.46 3.66
N VAL A 124 11.30 -1.21 2.93
CA VAL A 124 10.26 -2.07 3.49
C VAL A 124 10.64 -3.56 3.46
N ALA A 125 11.55 -3.96 2.57
CA ALA A 125 12.12 -5.31 2.48
C ALA A 125 13.48 -5.39 3.18
#